data_AF-I5B5N3-F1
#
_entry.id   AF-I5B5N3-F1
#
_cell.length_a   1.000
_cell.length_b   1.000
_cell.length_c   1.000
_cell.angle_alpha   90.00
_cell.angle_beta   90.00
_cell.angle_gamma   90.00
#
_symmetry.space_group_name_H-M   'P 1'
#
loop_
_entity.id
_entity.type
_entity.pdbx_description
1 polymer ?
#
loop_
_entity_poly.entity_id
_entity_poly.type
_entity_poly.pdbx_seq_one_letter_code
_entity_poly.pdbx_strand_id
1 'polypeptide(L)'
;MRQALNSLQASVTQLTDTHQRLVEAQRLALVGDWEMDVVSGALSCSDQVYEIIGRSMGTVEMNSENVLTFIHPDDKNIVKNHFNALAQIK
;
A
#
# COMPACT_ATOMS: atom_id res chain seq x y z
N MET A 1 3.52 -31.15 18.79
CA MET A 1 3.51 -31.04 17.32
C MET A 1 2.10 -30.91 16.74
N ARG A 2 1.16 -31.84 16.99
CA ARG A 2 -0.23 -31.77 16.44
C ARG A 2 -1.03 -30.54 16.90
N GLN A 3 -0.90 -30.13 18.17
CA GLN A 3 -1.51 -28.89 18.67
C GLN A 3 -0.94 -27.65 17.97
N ALA A 4 0.38 -27.56 17.78
CA ALA A 4 1.02 -26.44 17.09
C ALA A 4 0.56 -26.32 15.63
N LEU A 5 0.42 -27.45 14.93
CA LEU A 5 -0.13 -27.49 13.56
C LEU A 5 -1.58 -26.98 13.53
N ASN A 6 -2.42 -27.42 14.47
CA ASN A 6 -3.81 -26.96 14.54
C ASN A 6 -3.90 -25.47 14.85
N SER A 7 -3.08 -24.96 15.77
CA SER A 7 -3.02 -23.54 16.11
C SER A 7 -2.55 -22.69 14.92
N LEU A 8 -1.52 -23.14 14.20
CA LEU A 8 -1.03 -22.45 13.00
C LEU A 8 -2.12 -22.39 11.93
N GLN A 9 -2.81 -23.52 11.68
CA GLN A 9 -3.90 -23.55 10.71
C GLN A 9 -5.02 -22.57 11.08
N ALA A 10 -5.40 -22.51 12.37
CA ALA A 10 -6.41 -21.58 12.84
C ALA A 10 -5.98 -20.12 12.63
N SER A 11 -4.73 -19.77 12.93
CA SER A 11 -4.20 -18.43 12.69
C SER A 11 -4.17 -18.04 11.20
N VAL A 12 -3.78 -18.98 10.31
CA VAL A 12 -3.80 -18.74 8.86
C VAL A 12 -5.21 -18.49 8.35
N THR A 13 -6.18 -19.29 8.80
CA THR A 13 -7.60 -19.08 8.44
C THR A 13 -8.09 -17.71 8.93
N GLN A 14 -7.81 -17.35 10.18
CA GLN A 14 -8.22 -16.04 10.72
C GLN A 14 -7.60 -14.86 9.98
N LEU A 15 -6.31 -14.96 9.60
CA LEU A 15 -5.64 -13.95 8.81
C LEU A 15 -6.28 -13.82 7.41
N THR A 16 -6.57 -14.94 6.77
CA THR A 16 -7.21 -14.97 5.44
C THR A 16 -8.59 -14.31 5.48
N ASP A 17 -9.43 -14.67 6.45
CA ASP A 17 -10.77 -14.10 6.61
C ASP A 17 -10.72 -12.60 6.91
N THR A 18 -9.77 -12.17 7.74
CA THR A 18 -9.60 -10.75 8.08
C THR A 18 -9.13 -9.96 6.87
N HIS A 19 -8.18 -10.49 6.11
CA HIS A 19 -7.69 -9.90 4.88
C HIS A 19 -8.82 -9.73 3.86
N GLN A 20 -9.65 -10.75 3.63
CA GLN A 20 -10.79 -10.67 2.70
C GLN A 20 -11.79 -9.59 3.11
N ARG A 21 -12.14 -9.51 4.40
CA ARG A 21 -13.02 -8.45 4.90
C ARG A 21 -12.41 -7.06 4.73
N LEU A 22 -11.11 -6.91 4.92
CA LEU A 22 -10.41 -5.65 4.72
C LEU A 22 -10.47 -5.22 3.24
N VAL A 23 -10.12 -6.11 2.32
CA VAL A 23 -10.16 -5.83 0.88
C VAL A 23 -11.56 -5.38 0.44
N GLU A 24 -12.61 -6.08 0.88
CA GLU A 24 -13.98 -5.69 0.50
C GLU A 24 -14.39 -4.36 1.15
N ALA A 25 -14.01 -4.10 2.40
CA ALA A 25 -14.28 -2.83 3.06
C ALA A 25 -13.59 -1.66 2.35
N GLN A 26 -12.33 -1.83 1.93
CA GLN A 26 -11.57 -0.85 1.15
C GLN A 26 -12.24 -0.54 -0.17
N ARG A 27 -12.68 -1.58 -0.90
CA ARG A 27 -13.39 -1.46 -2.17
C ARG A 27 -14.73 -0.74 -2.04
N LEU A 28 -15.53 -1.08 -1.04
CA LEU A 28 -16.82 -0.44 -0.79
C LEU A 28 -16.67 1.02 -0.34
N ALA A 29 -15.65 1.31 0.47
CA ALA A 29 -15.39 2.66 0.97
C ALA A 29 -14.62 3.54 -0.04
N LEU A 30 -14.08 2.96 -1.11
CA LEU A 30 -13.14 3.61 -2.03
C LEU A 30 -11.93 4.19 -1.30
N VAL A 31 -11.39 3.43 -0.34
CA VAL A 31 -10.23 3.81 0.48
C VAL A 31 -9.15 2.78 0.28
N GLY A 32 -7.96 3.22 -0.17
CA GLY A 32 -6.75 2.41 -0.21
C GLY A 32 -5.78 2.78 0.90
N ASP A 33 -4.91 1.84 1.27
CA ASP A 33 -3.79 2.10 2.17
C ASP A 33 -2.47 2.02 1.41
N TRP A 34 -1.50 2.79 1.87
CA TRP A 34 -0.14 2.75 1.37
C TRP A 34 0.82 3.03 2.51
N GLU A 35 2.00 2.43 2.42
CA GLU A 35 3.07 2.59 3.38
C GLU A 35 4.38 2.81 2.64
N MET A 36 5.16 3.78 3.08
CA MET A 36 6.47 4.07 2.50
C MET A 36 7.57 3.89 3.55
N ASP A 37 8.56 3.07 3.21
CA ASP A 37 9.83 3.05 3.93
C ASP A 37 10.65 4.27 3.49
N VAL A 38 10.86 5.21 4.40
CA VAL A 38 11.59 6.47 4.14
C VAL A 38 13.09 6.22 3.91
N VAL A 39 13.64 5.11 4.40
CA VAL A 39 15.07 4.78 4.25
C VAL A 39 15.34 4.16 2.89
N SER A 40 14.55 3.16 2.50
CA SER A 40 14.73 2.46 1.21
C SER A 40 13.98 3.11 0.05
N GLY A 41 12.96 3.94 0.35
CA GLY A 41 12.04 4.50 -0.65
C GLY A 41 11.03 3.48 -1.18
N ALA A 42 10.95 2.29 -0.58
CA ALA A 42 9.99 1.26 -0.95
C ALA A 42 8.57 1.71 -0.59
N LEU A 43 7.63 1.51 -1.52
CA LEU A 43 6.24 1.89 -1.37
C LEU A 43 5.37 0.63 -1.52
N SER A 44 4.64 0.29 -0.47
CA SER A 44 3.62 -0.74 -0.47
C SER A 44 2.27 -0.07 -0.62
N CYS A 45 1.38 -0.64 -1.43
CA CYS A 45 0.03 -0.13 -1.62
C CYS A 45 -0.96 -1.28 -1.69
N SER A 46 -2.14 -1.10 -1.11
CA SER A 46 -3.23 -2.03 -1.32
C SER A 46 -3.73 -2.00 -2.76
N ASP A 47 -4.36 -3.09 -3.16
CA ASP A 47 -5.00 -3.26 -4.46
C ASP A 47 -5.93 -2.10 -4.80
N GLN A 48 -6.65 -1.59 -3.78
CA GLN A 48 -7.58 -0.49 -3.93
C GLN A 48 -6.90 0.83 -4.34
N VAL A 49 -5.65 1.07 -3.93
CA VAL A 49 -4.92 2.28 -4.34
C VAL A 49 -4.76 2.30 -5.87
N TYR A 50 -4.41 1.16 -6.47
CA TYR A 50 -4.30 1.03 -7.92
C TYR A 50 -5.63 1.33 -8.63
N GLU A 51 -6.74 0.82 -8.09
CA GLU A 51 -8.07 1.13 -8.61
C GLU A 51 -8.40 2.63 -8.52
N ILE A 52 -8.10 3.27 -7.38
CA ILE A 52 -8.35 4.69 -7.15
C ILE A 52 -7.59 5.57 -8.16
N ILE A 53 -6.34 5.23 -8.47
CA ILE A 53 -5.52 5.98 -9.44
C ILE A 53 -5.77 5.54 -10.89
N GLY A 54 -6.72 4.64 -11.14
CA GLY A 54 -7.12 4.19 -12.47
C GLY A 54 -6.08 3.30 -13.17
N ARG A 55 -5.33 2.50 -12.42
CA ARG A 55 -4.29 1.59 -12.93
C ARG A 55 -4.61 0.14 -12.61
N SER A 56 -4.23 -0.76 -13.49
CA SER A 56 -4.32 -2.20 -13.23
C SER A 56 -3.16 -2.62 -12.33
N MET A 57 -3.45 -3.39 -11.27
CA MET A 57 -2.43 -3.98 -10.42
C MET A 57 -1.38 -4.75 -11.24
N GLY A 58 -0.10 -4.59 -10.91
CA GLY A 58 1.01 -5.25 -11.60
C GLY A 58 1.46 -4.61 -12.92
N THR A 59 0.80 -3.54 -13.39
CA THR A 59 1.26 -2.80 -14.58
C THR A 59 2.37 -1.80 -14.27
N VAL A 60 2.40 -1.27 -13.05
CA VAL A 60 3.45 -0.39 -12.54
C VAL A 60 3.62 -0.70 -11.06
N GLU A 61 4.84 -1.01 -10.64
CA GLU A 61 5.17 -1.13 -9.22
C GLU A 61 5.36 0.27 -8.65
N MET A 62 4.44 0.73 -7.79
CA MET A 62 4.56 2.06 -7.19
C MET A 62 5.84 2.16 -6.38
N ASN A 63 6.69 3.14 -6.70
CA ASN A 63 7.92 3.43 -5.99
C ASN A 63 8.17 4.94 -5.94
N SER A 64 9.16 5.36 -5.15
CA SER A 64 9.48 6.78 -4.94
C SER A 64 9.77 7.55 -6.25
N GLU A 65 10.24 6.87 -7.30
CA GLU A 65 10.55 7.49 -8.60
C GLU A 65 9.29 7.69 -9.46
N ASN A 66 8.36 6.74 -9.46
CA ASN A 66 7.19 6.78 -10.33
C ASN A 66 5.91 7.29 -9.65
N VAL A 67 5.87 7.40 -8.32
CA VAL A 67 4.70 7.92 -7.60
C VAL A 67 4.31 9.31 -8.11
N LEU A 68 5.30 10.15 -8.42
CA LEU A 68 5.10 11.50 -8.98
C LEU A 68 4.49 11.48 -10.39
N THR A 69 4.47 10.35 -11.10
CA THR A 69 3.85 10.25 -12.43
C THR A 69 2.32 10.17 -12.36
N PHE A 70 1.77 9.76 -11.23
CA PHE A 70 0.32 9.70 -10.97
C PHE A 70 -0.24 11.00 -10.41
N ILE A 71 0.65 11.91 -10.00
CA ILE A 71 0.28 13.20 -9.40
C ILE A 71 0.08 14.23 -10.50
N HIS A 72 -0.94 15.07 -10.34
CA HIS A 72 -1.20 16.18 -11.24
C HIS A 72 0.05 17.08 -11.38
N PRO A 73 0.42 17.54 -12.59
CA PRO A 73 1.64 18.32 -12.82
C PRO A 73 1.82 19.51 -11.87
N ASP A 74 0.72 20.19 -11.53
CA ASP A 74 0.73 21.36 -10.64
C ASP A 74 1.12 21.00 -9.19
N ASP A 75 0.82 19.78 -8.76
CA ASP A 75 1.04 19.33 -7.38
C ASP A 75 2.37 18.59 -7.21
N LYS A 76 3.05 18.21 -8.30
CA LYS A 76 4.30 17.43 -8.26
C LYS A 76 5.38 18.09 -7.40
N ASN A 77 5.54 19.40 -7.51
CA ASN A 77 6.55 20.13 -6.76
C ASN A 77 6.23 20.16 -5.25
N ILE A 78 4.95 20.31 -4.90
CA ILE A 78 4.49 20.31 -3.50
C ILE A 78 4.80 18.96 -2.88
N VAL A 79 4.43 17.88 -3.55
CA VAL A 79 4.62 16.51 -3.05
C VAL A 79 6.10 16.14 -2.97
N LYS A 80 6.89 16.47 -3.99
CA LYS A 80 8.35 16.23 -4.00
C LYS A 80 9.05 16.94 -2.83
N ASN A 81 8.68 18.19 -2.56
CA ASN A 81 9.25 18.93 -1.44
C ASN A 81 8.89 18.29 -0.09
N HIS A 82 7.67 17.77 0.04
CA HIS A 82 7.24 17.06 1.25
C HIS A 82 8.04 15.77 1.46
N PHE A 83 8.25 14.97 0.40
CA PHE A 83 9.10 13.78 0.46
C PHE A 83 10.54 14.09 0.86
N ASN A 84 11.13 15.16 0.30
CA ASN A 84 12.47 15.60 0.65
C ASN A 84 12.57 16.04 2.12
N ALA A 85 11.55 16.72 2.65
CA ALA A 85 11.52 17.13 4.05
C ALA A 85 11.47 15.91 5.00
N LEU A 86 10.68 14.89 4.67
CA LEU A 86 10.62 13.64 5.45
C LEU A 86 11.98 12.91 5.49
N ALA A 87 12.72 12.92 4.38
CA ALA A 87 14.06 12.31 4.33
C ALA A 87 15.11 13.06 5.18
N GLN A 88 14.86 14.32 5.55
CA GLN A 88 15.78 15.16 6.35
C GLN A 88 15.55 15.08 7.86
N ILE A 89 14.48 14.43 8.34
CA ILE A 89 14.15 14.31 9.78
C ILE A 89 14.94 13.16 10.46
N LYS A 90 16.09 12.78 9.89
CA LYS A 90 17.01 11.81 10.52
C LYS A 90 17.85 12.46 11.62
#